data_AF-A0A5C3QL67-F1
#
_entry.id   AF-A0A5C3QL67-F1
#
_cell.length_a   1.000
_cell.length_b   1.000
_cell.length_c   1.000
_cell.angle_alpha   90.00
_cell.angle_beta   90.00
_cell.angle_gamma   90.00
#
_symmetry.space_group_name_H-M   'P 1'
#
loop_
_entity.id
_entity.type
_entity.pdbx_description
1 polymer ?
#
loop_
_entity_poly.entity_id
_entity_poly.type
_entity_poly.pdbx_seq_one_letter_code
_entity_poly.pdbx_strand_id
1 'polypeptide(L)'
;MTAPGRNDVNCEICGVLLKGADTYNVWRHVLFTHFPEMVERCECPWCFMSISRKDALKRHIEEQHFGKKRGESWDLRGPVDVAD
;
A
#
# COMPACT_ATOMS: atom_id res chain seq x y z
N MET A 1 -16.25 -20.16 -15.37
CA MET A 1 -15.40 -20.44 -14.19
C MET A 1 -15.55 -19.27 -13.24
N THR A 2 -16.44 -19.36 -12.26
CA THR A 2 -16.67 -18.28 -11.29
C THR A 2 -15.55 -18.31 -10.26
N ALA A 3 -14.87 -17.19 -10.03
CA ALA A 3 -13.84 -17.10 -9.00
C ALA A 3 -14.43 -17.51 -7.63
N PRO A 4 -13.67 -18.19 -6.74
CA PRO A 4 -14.16 -18.50 -5.40
C PRO A 4 -14.54 -17.20 -4.68
N GLY A 5 -15.76 -17.17 -4.14
CA GLY A 5 -16.30 -16.02 -3.42
C GLY A 5 -15.38 -15.64 -2.26
N ARG A 6 -14.99 -14.37 -2.20
CA ARG A 6 -14.27 -13.83 -1.04
C ARG A 6 -15.23 -13.83 0.15
N ASN A 7 -14.85 -14.48 1.24
CA ASN A 7 -15.62 -14.51 2.48
C ASN A 7 -15.04 -13.53 3.50
N ASP A 8 -15.86 -13.03 4.41
CA ASP A 8 -15.41 -12.17 5.50
C ASP A 8 -14.78 -13.01 6.61
N VAL A 9 -13.70 -12.52 7.23
CA VAL A 9 -12.92 -13.24 8.26
C VAL A 9 -12.69 -12.34 9.46
N ASN A 10 -12.91 -12.85 10.68
CA ASN A 10 -12.50 -12.13 11.89
C ASN A 10 -11.00 -12.33 12.16
N CYS A 11 -10.29 -11.26 12.46
CA CYS A 11 -8.93 -11.36 12.98
C CYS A 11 -8.95 -11.99 14.37
N GLU A 12 -8.15 -13.03 14.61
CA GLU A 12 -8.10 -13.70 15.91
C GLU A 12 -7.39 -12.87 16.99
N ILE A 13 -6.57 -11.89 16.60
CA ILE A 13 -5.79 -11.06 17.54
C ILE A 13 -6.63 -9.89 18.06
N CYS A 14 -7.41 -9.22 17.20
CA CYS A 14 -8.18 -8.03 17.57
C CYS A 14 -9.69 -8.11 17.31
N GLY A 15 -10.19 -9.23 16.77
CA GLY A 15 -11.61 -9.46 16.52
C GLY A 15 -12.21 -8.66 15.35
N VAL A 16 -11.42 -7.86 14.62
CA VAL A 16 -11.96 -7.05 13.51
C VAL A 16 -12.43 -7.93 12.35
N LEU A 17 -13.60 -7.64 11.79
CA LEU A 17 -14.10 -8.31 10.59
C LEU A 17 -13.45 -7.74 9.33
N LEU A 18 -12.60 -8.55 8.69
CA LEU A 18 -12.01 -8.26 7.38
C LEU A 18 -12.96 -8.68 6.27
N LYS A 19 -13.51 -7.70 5.57
CA LYS A 19 -14.43 -7.95 4.46
C LYS A 19 -13.72 -8.40 3.19
N GLY A 20 -14.33 -9.34 2.48
CA GLY A 20 -13.77 -9.86 1.23
C GLY A 20 -12.35 -10.38 1.42
N ALA A 21 -12.12 -11.08 2.54
CA ALA A 21 -10.81 -11.54 2.94
C ALA A 21 -10.29 -12.59 1.95
N ASP A 22 -9.04 -12.40 1.55
CA ASP A 22 -8.19 -13.41 0.98
C ASP A 22 -6.93 -13.56 1.84
N THR A 23 -6.14 -14.58 1.56
CA THR A 23 -4.91 -14.89 2.31
C THR A 23 -3.98 -13.68 2.41
N TYR A 24 -3.87 -12.90 1.33
CA TYR A 24 -3.00 -11.73 1.28
C TYR A 24 -3.51 -10.59 2.17
N ASN A 25 -4.80 -10.25 2.11
CA ASN A 25 -5.35 -9.14 2.89
C ASN A 25 -5.36 -9.43 4.39
N VAL A 26 -5.62 -10.69 4.79
CA VAL A 26 -5.52 -11.12 6.19
C VAL A 26 -4.08 -11.08 6.67
N TRP A 27 -3.15 -11.68 5.92
CA TRP A 27 -1.72 -11.63 6.25
C TRP A 27 -1.22 -10.20 6.41
N ARG A 28 -1.58 -9.32 5.46
CA ARG A 28 -1.21 -7.91 5.51
C ARG A 28 -1.80 -7.21 6.73
N HIS A 29 -3.06 -7.42 7.06
CA HIS A 29 -3.64 -6.84 8.26
C HIS A 29 -2.86 -7.26 9.51
N VAL A 30 -2.59 -8.57 9.65
CA VAL A 30 -1.88 -9.11 10.80
C VAL A 30 -0.47 -8.52 10.92
N LEU A 31 0.32 -8.57 9.84
CA LEU A 31 1.69 -8.06 9.83
C LEU A 31 1.76 -6.57 10.18
N PHE A 32 0.92 -5.74 9.54
CA PHE A 32 1.03 -4.28 9.69
C PHE A 32 0.36 -3.72 10.94
N THR A 33 -0.62 -4.42 11.50
CA THR A 33 -1.39 -3.93 12.67
C THR A 33 -0.85 -4.49 13.97
N HIS A 34 -0.48 -5.77 13.98
CA HIS A 34 -0.11 -6.49 15.20
C HIS A 34 1.39 -6.70 15.36
N PHE A 35 2.15 -6.60 14.26
CA PHE A 35 3.61 -6.80 14.26
C PHE A 35 4.35 -5.68 13.48
N PRO A 36 4.08 -4.38 13.77
CA PRO A 36 4.67 -3.28 13.02
C PRO A 36 6.19 -3.20 13.09
N GLU A 37 6.81 -3.79 14.11
CA GLU A 37 8.27 -3.91 14.28
C GLU A 37 8.91 -4.89 13.28
N MET A 38 8.14 -5.82 12.73
CA MET A 38 8.60 -6.78 11.70
C MET A 38 8.49 -6.21 10.28
N VAL A 39 7.93 -5.01 10.12
CA VAL A 39 7.73 -4.37 8.83
C VAL A 39 8.96 -3.56 8.45
N GLU A 40 9.66 -4.00 7.42
CA GLU A 40 10.67 -3.18 6.75
C GLU A 40 10.00 -1.99 6.06
N ARG A 41 10.32 -0.78 6.52
CA ARG A 41 9.74 0.45 5.96
C ARG A 41 10.49 0.88 4.71
N CYS A 42 9.75 1.46 3.77
CA CYS A 42 10.31 2.07 2.58
C CYS A 42 10.50 3.56 2.83
N GLU A 43 11.66 4.09 2.45
CA GLU A 43 11.98 5.50 2.60
C GLU A 43 11.76 6.25 1.27
N CYS A 44 11.21 7.45 1.35
CA CYS A 44 11.11 8.34 0.20
C CYS A 44 12.47 8.97 -0.12
N PRO A 45 12.98 8.86 -1.35
CA PRO A 45 14.32 9.36 -1.66
C PRO A 45 14.39 10.91 -1.73
N TRP A 46 13.26 11.61 -1.80
CA TRP A 46 13.23 13.08 -1.86
C TRP A 46 13.04 13.77 -0.50
N CYS A 47 12.28 13.16 0.40
CA CYS A 47 11.95 13.78 1.69
C CYS A 47 12.22 12.88 2.90
N PHE A 48 12.79 11.70 2.68
CA PHE A 48 13.16 10.72 3.71
C PHE A 48 11.99 10.29 4.62
N MET A 49 10.75 10.50 4.15
CA MET A 49 9.57 10.02 4.85
C MET A 49 9.54 8.49 4.83
N SER A 50 9.46 7.90 6.02
CA SER A 50 9.35 6.46 6.21
C SER A 50 7.89 6.00 6.07
N ILE A 51 7.63 5.11 5.12
CA ILE A 51 6.30 4.61 4.77
C ILE A 51 6.31 3.09 4.83
N SER A 52 5.31 2.51 5.51
CA SER A 52 5.27 1.07 5.76
C SER A 52 5.00 0.23 4.51
N ARG A 53 4.38 0.80 3.46
CA ARG A 53 3.98 0.06 2.25
C ARG A 53 4.53 0.67 0.96
N LYS A 54 4.95 -0.19 0.03
CA LYS A 54 5.46 0.20 -1.29
C LYS A 54 4.44 0.97 -2.14
N ASP A 55 3.18 0.54 -2.16
CA ASP A 55 2.14 1.21 -2.94
C ASP A 55 1.76 2.57 -2.34
N ALA A 56 1.79 2.69 -1.01
CA ALA A 56 1.64 3.96 -0.33
C ALA A 56 2.83 4.89 -0.60
N LEU A 57 4.06 4.37 -0.67
CA LEU A 57 5.25 5.16 -1.04
C LEU A 57 5.16 5.65 -2.48
N LYS A 58 4.77 4.79 -3.43
CA LYS A 58 4.57 5.21 -4.83
C LYS A 58 3.55 6.35 -4.91
N ARG A 59 2.41 6.21 -4.24
CA ARG A 59 1.39 7.26 -4.19
C ARG A 59 1.91 8.53 -3.52
N HIS A 60 2.64 8.42 -2.42
CA HIS A 60 3.26 9.55 -1.75
C HIS A 60 4.19 10.30 -2.70
N ILE A 61 5.06 9.59 -3.42
CA ILE A 61 5.97 10.18 -4.39
C ILE A 61 5.18 10.91 -5.49
N GLU A 62 4.21 10.22 -6.08
CA GLU A 62 3.35 10.76 -7.12
C GLU A 62 2.61 12.04 -6.67
N GLU A 63 2.00 12.03 -5.49
CA GLU A 63 1.18 13.16 -4.99
C GLU A 63 2.02 14.33 -4.46
N GLN A 64 3.13 14.04 -3.76
CA GLN A 64 3.90 15.06 -3.02
C GLN A 64 5.06 15.64 -3.82
N HIS A 65 5.66 14.86 -4.73
CA HIS A 65 6.85 15.28 -5.49
C HIS A 65 6.56 15.52 -6.96
N PHE A 66 5.50 14.90 -7.50
CA PHE A 66 5.13 15.04 -8.91
C PHE A 66 3.74 15.68 -9.10
N GLY A 67 2.99 15.94 -8.04
CA GLY A 67 1.69 16.64 -8.11
C GLY A 67 0.57 15.84 -8.80
N LYS A 68 0.73 14.53 -8.97
CA LYS A 68 -0.28 13.65 -9.57
C LYS A 68 -1.45 13.45 -8.61
N LYS A 69 -2.67 13.62 -9.11
CA LYS A 69 -3.91 13.37 -8.36
C LYS A 69 -4.41 11.95 -8.59
N ARG A 70 -5.15 11.45 -7.60
CA ARG A 70 -5.81 10.14 -7.66
C ARG A 70 -6.72 10.04 -8.89
N GLY A 71 -6.49 9.01 -9.71
CA GLY A 71 -7.30 8.73 -10.90
C GLY A 71 -6.76 9.35 -12.20
N GLU A 72 -5.68 10.13 -12.13
CA GLU A 72 -5.00 10.62 -13.32
C GLU A 72 -4.15 9.49 -13.94
N SER A 73 -4.47 9.13 -15.18
CA SER A 73 -3.62 8.28 -16.01
C SER A 73 -2.51 9.14 -16.59
N TRP A 74 -1.27 8.82 -16.24
CA TRP A 74 -0.12 9.36 -16.95
C TRP A 74 0.35 8.28 -17.93
N ASP A 75 0.32 8.59 -19.23
CA ASP A 75 0.84 7.71 -20.26
C ASP A 75 2.35 7.47 -20.09
N LEU A 76 2.94 6.57 -20.88
CA LEU A 76 4.36 6.11 -20.84
C LEU A 76 5.43 7.23 -20.93
N ARG A 77 5.01 8.49 -20.98
CA ARG A 77 5.82 9.70 -20.92
C ARG A 77 5.49 10.50 -19.64
N GLY A 78 5.38 9.80 -18.51
CA GLY A 78 5.28 10.41 -17.17
C GLY A 78 6.42 11.41 -16.93
N PRO A 79 6.36 12.21 -15.85
CA PRO A 79 7.25 13.35 -15.65
C PRO A 79 8.69 12.89 -15.73
N VAL A 80 9.33 13.36 -16.78
CA VAL A 80 10.78 13.43 -16.85
C VAL A 80 11.22 14.45 -15.79
N ASP A 81 12.45 14.24 -15.32
CA ASP A 81 13.26 15.15 -14.51
C ASP A 81 13.22 14.92 -12.99
N VAL A 82 13.97 13.89 -12.58
CA VAL A 82 14.94 14.03 -11.49
C VAL A 82 16.33 13.80 -12.08
N ALA A 83 16.87 14.87 -12.67
CA ALA A 83 18.29 15.23 -12.64
C ALA A 83 18.35 16.45 -11.70
N ASP A 84 19.24 16.55 -10.72
CA ASP A 84 20.67 16.24 -10.67
C ASP A 84 21.04 15.54 -9.34
#